data_AF-A0A6G1HQI2-F1
#
_entry.id   AF-A0A6G1HQI2-F1
#
_cell.length_a   1.000
_cell.length_b   1.000
_cell.length_c   1.000
_cell.angle_alpha   90.00
_cell.angle_beta   90.00
_cell.angle_gamma   90.00
#
_symmetry.space_group_name_H-M   'P 1'
#
loop_
_entity.id
_entity.type
_entity.pdbx_description
1 polymer ?
#
loop_
_entity_poly.entity_id
_entity_poly.type
_entity_poly.pdbx_seq_one_letter_code
_entity_poly.pdbx_strand_id
1 'polypeptide(L)'
;HLQPGPYVHHFDSYGLVKGLEGGGWGTGVAVDLMKAVRGLLGENMEIARRGLVGRGDVENESYLFSAACAELRTEIQNKRKAEVEKLRTQRAQLQHEVDILNQKVAQELLNLKDELKGMFDDRKMAVRMEQRNMESLIQELNYKITVALNSDARSDVEGLRWVLTRRAASALAIGVVMILATLQYSRYMTQTQAKERSK
;
A
#
# COMPACT_ATOMS: atom_id res chain seq x y z
N HIS A 1 -67.71 37.80 10.49
CA HIS A 1 -69.11 38.09 10.13
C HIS A 1 -69.15 39.34 9.27
N LEU A 2 -69.13 39.21 7.95
CA LEU A 2 -69.28 40.34 7.02
C LEU A 2 -70.77 40.43 6.66
N GLN A 3 -71.48 41.40 7.21
CA GLN A 3 -72.83 41.70 6.76
C GLN A 3 -72.76 42.23 5.30
N PRO A 4 -73.64 41.77 4.39
CA PRO A 4 -73.68 42.35 3.05
C PRO A 4 -74.06 43.83 3.17
N GLY A 5 -73.30 44.70 2.49
CA GLY A 5 -73.57 46.14 2.47
C GLY A 5 -74.95 46.47 1.88
N PRO A 6 -75.46 47.70 2.10
CA PRO A 6 -76.74 48.14 1.57
C PRO A 6 -76.83 47.93 0.04
N TYR A 7 -77.99 47.51 -0.47
CA TYR A 7 -78.22 47.37 -1.91
C TYR A 7 -78.03 48.73 -2.59
N VAL A 8 -76.89 48.93 -3.28
CA VAL A 8 -76.61 50.14 -4.05
C VAL A 8 -77.23 49.97 -5.43
N HIS A 9 -78.20 50.83 -5.77
CA HIS A 9 -78.77 50.85 -7.10
C HIS A 9 -77.79 51.53 -8.07
N HIS A 10 -77.12 50.76 -8.92
CA HIS A 10 -76.04 51.25 -9.78
C HIS A 10 -76.51 52.14 -10.96
N PHE A 11 -77.81 52.21 -11.23
CA PHE A 11 -78.33 52.95 -12.40
C PHE A 11 -79.75 53.47 -12.18
N ASP A 12 -79.93 54.78 -12.03
CA ASP A 12 -81.27 55.37 -11.88
C ASP A 12 -82.07 55.38 -13.19
N SER A 13 -82.86 54.33 -13.38
CA SER A 13 -83.75 54.21 -14.54
C SER A 13 -84.92 55.17 -14.53
N TYR A 14 -85.38 55.61 -13.35
CA TYR A 14 -86.53 56.50 -13.27
C TYR A 14 -86.12 57.92 -13.65
N GLY A 15 -85.00 58.40 -13.10
CA GLY A 15 -84.43 59.71 -13.45
C GLY A 15 -84.09 59.82 -14.93
N LEU A 16 -83.53 58.78 -15.54
CA LEU A 16 -83.21 58.78 -16.97
C LEU A 16 -84.47 58.88 -17.85
N VAL A 17 -85.52 58.09 -17.56
CA VAL A 17 -86.77 58.14 -18.32
C VAL A 17 -87.45 59.50 -18.17
N LYS A 18 -87.51 60.05 -16.94
CA LYS A 18 -88.12 61.36 -16.70
C LYS A 18 -87.35 62.51 -17.36
N GLY A 19 -86.02 62.44 -17.40
CA GLY A 19 -85.20 63.40 -18.12
C GLY A 19 -85.42 63.38 -19.63
N LEU A 20 -85.55 62.18 -20.22
CA LEU A 20 -85.83 62.01 -21.65
C LEU A 20 -87.25 62.48 -22.02
N GLU A 21 -88.25 62.16 -21.18
CA GLU A 21 -89.63 62.66 -21.35
C GLU A 21 -89.68 64.20 -21.27
N GLY A 22 -88.96 64.82 -20.33
CA GLY A 22 -88.86 66.27 -20.21
C GLY A 22 -88.17 66.95 -21.41
N GLY A 23 -87.35 66.20 -22.15
CA GLY A 23 -86.69 66.64 -23.39
C GLY A 23 -87.54 66.49 -24.66
N GLY A 24 -88.83 66.11 -24.54
CA GLY A 24 -89.75 65.96 -25.67
C GLY A 24 -89.73 64.58 -26.34
N TRP A 25 -89.05 63.59 -25.75
CA TRP A 25 -89.05 62.22 -26.26
C TRP A 25 -90.34 61.49 -25.82
N GLY A 26 -90.91 60.70 -26.72
CA GLY A 26 -92.06 59.86 -26.37
C GLY A 26 -91.68 58.81 -25.31
N THR A 27 -92.58 58.57 -24.35
CA THR A 27 -92.37 57.64 -23.23
C THR A 27 -91.87 56.25 -23.67
N GLY A 28 -92.39 55.72 -24.78
CA GLY A 28 -91.93 54.42 -25.32
C GLY A 28 -90.45 54.43 -25.70
N VAL A 29 -90.01 55.45 -26.46
CA VAL A 29 -88.62 55.60 -26.88
C VAL A 29 -87.69 55.88 -25.70
N ALA A 30 -88.15 56.68 -24.73
CA ALA A 30 -87.39 56.95 -23.50
C ALA A 30 -87.14 55.67 -22.66
N VAL A 31 -88.16 54.81 -22.55
CA VAL A 31 -88.05 53.52 -21.85
C VAL A 31 -87.13 52.56 -22.61
N ASP A 32 -87.21 52.49 -23.93
CA ASP A 32 -86.38 51.61 -24.73
C ASP A 32 -84.90 52.04 -24.71
N LEU A 33 -84.62 53.34 -24.76
CA LEU A 33 -83.27 53.87 -24.60
C LEU A 33 -82.71 53.61 -23.20
N MET A 34 -83.53 53.77 -22.15
CA MET A 34 -83.13 53.42 -20.79
C MET A 34 -82.76 51.94 -20.66
N LYS A 35 -83.56 51.04 -21.25
CA LYS A 35 -83.27 49.59 -21.27
C LYS A 35 -81.96 49.29 -22.00
N ALA A 36 -81.70 49.95 -23.13
CA ALA A 36 -80.46 49.79 -23.88
C ALA A 36 -79.24 50.24 -23.07
N VAL A 37 -79.32 51.43 -22.43
CA VAL A 37 -78.26 51.95 -21.56
C VAL A 37 -78.04 51.04 -20.34
N ARG A 38 -79.11 50.55 -19.71
CA ARG A 38 -79.02 49.59 -18.60
C ARG A 38 -78.33 48.29 -19.04
N GLY A 39 -78.67 47.78 -20.23
CA GLY A 39 -78.05 46.58 -20.81
C GLY A 39 -76.55 46.76 -21.02
N LEU A 40 -76.14 47.85 -21.65
CA LEU A 40 -74.72 48.17 -21.89
C LEU A 40 -73.96 48.38 -20.58
N LEU A 41 -74.57 49.01 -19.58
CA LEU A 41 -73.93 49.17 -18.27
C LEU A 41 -73.77 47.83 -17.55
N GLY A 42 -74.78 46.95 -17.63
CA GLY A 42 -74.72 45.61 -17.06
C GLY A 42 -73.57 44.78 -17.66
N GLU A 43 -73.46 44.77 -18.99
CA GLU A 43 -72.41 44.06 -19.71
C GLU A 43 -71.00 44.57 -19.34
N ASN A 44 -70.81 45.89 -19.35
CA ASN A 44 -69.53 46.51 -18.98
C ASN A 44 -69.15 46.23 -17.52
N MET A 45 -70.13 46.22 -16.61
CA MET A 45 -69.88 45.95 -15.19
C MET A 45 -69.53 44.47 -14.96
N GLU A 46 -70.13 43.54 -15.71
CA GLU A 46 -69.77 42.12 -15.67
C GLU A 46 -68.35 41.89 -16.21
N ILE A 47 -67.96 42.58 -17.28
CA ILE A 47 -66.59 42.54 -17.82
C ILE A 47 -65.60 43.08 -16.77
N ALA A 48 -65.89 44.24 -16.17
CA ALA A 48 -65.04 44.83 -15.13
C ALA A 48 -64.92 43.92 -13.90
N ARG A 49 -66.02 43.29 -13.47
CA ARG A 49 -66.03 42.38 -12.33
C ARG A 49 -65.25 41.09 -12.58
N ARG A 50 -65.23 40.58 -13.82
CA ARG A 50 -64.38 39.45 -14.21
C ARG A 50 -62.89 39.76 -14.20
N GLY A 51 -62.51 41.01 -14.49
CA GLY A 51 -61.11 41.46 -14.43
C GLY A 51 -60.62 41.82 -13.02
N LEU A 52 -61.54 41.97 -12.06
CA LEU A 52 -61.22 42.26 -10.66
C LEU A 52 -61.01 40.93 -9.92
N VAL A 53 -59.75 40.54 -9.76
CA VAL A 53 -59.39 39.48 -8.81
C VAL A 53 -59.71 39.98 -7.40
N GLY A 54 -60.41 39.16 -6.61
CA GLY A 54 -60.75 39.51 -5.24
C GLY A 54 -59.47 39.75 -4.44
N ARG A 55 -59.44 40.81 -3.62
CA ARG A 55 -58.31 41.08 -2.72
C ARG A 55 -57.96 39.85 -1.86
N GLY A 56 -58.98 39.09 -1.43
CA GLY A 56 -58.79 37.85 -0.69
C GLY A 56 -58.12 36.74 -1.48
N ASP A 57 -58.39 36.62 -2.78
CA ASP A 57 -57.74 35.60 -3.63
C ASP A 57 -56.26 35.92 -3.82
N VAL A 58 -55.92 37.20 -4.04
CA VAL A 58 -54.51 37.65 -4.13
C VAL A 58 -53.77 37.43 -2.82
N GLU A 59 -54.39 37.78 -1.69
CA GLU A 59 -53.79 37.58 -0.36
C GLU A 59 -53.60 36.09 -0.03
N ASN A 60 -54.55 35.24 -0.41
CA ASN A 60 -54.46 33.78 -0.23
C ASN A 60 -53.34 33.15 -1.08
N GLU A 61 -53.27 33.47 -2.37
CA GLU A 61 -52.20 32.96 -3.26
C GLU A 61 -50.82 33.44 -2.81
N SER A 62 -50.70 34.71 -2.37
CA SER A 62 -49.47 35.25 -1.79
C SER A 62 -49.04 34.50 -0.52
N TYR A 63 -50.01 34.15 0.34
CA TYR A 63 -49.75 33.35 1.53
C TYR A 63 -49.27 31.94 1.17
N LEU A 64 -49.96 31.25 0.26
CA LEU A 64 -49.58 29.90 -0.21
C LEU A 64 -48.17 29.90 -0.83
N PHE A 65 -47.86 30.90 -1.64
CA PHE A 65 -46.52 31.06 -2.21
C PHE A 65 -45.45 31.29 -1.14
N SER A 66 -45.75 32.13 -0.15
CA SER A 66 -44.84 32.40 0.96
C SER A 66 -44.61 31.16 1.83
N ALA A 67 -45.65 30.36 2.06
CA ALA A 67 -45.57 29.09 2.78
C ALA A 67 -44.72 28.06 2.02
N ALA A 68 -44.94 27.90 0.71
CA ALA A 68 -44.15 27.02 -0.13
C ALA A 68 -42.67 27.44 -0.18
N CYS A 69 -42.38 28.75 -0.25
CA CYS A 69 -41.02 29.27 -0.17
C CYS A 69 -40.35 28.96 1.18
N ALA A 70 -41.11 29.08 2.28
CA ALA A 70 -40.61 28.76 3.61
C ALA A 70 -40.31 27.26 3.75
N GLU A 71 -41.18 26.40 3.23
CA GLU A 71 -40.98 24.96 3.21
C GLU A 71 -39.77 24.56 2.35
N LEU A 72 -39.65 25.11 1.14
CA LEU A 72 -38.48 24.87 0.29
C LEU A 72 -37.18 25.29 0.98
N ARG A 73 -37.19 26.43 1.68
CA ARG A 73 -36.02 26.92 2.42
C ARG A 73 -35.63 25.97 3.55
N THR A 74 -36.59 25.46 4.31
CA THR A 74 -36.31 24.51 5.40
C THR A 74 -35.84 23.18 4.84
N GLU A 75 -36.42 22.70 3.74
CA GLU A 75 -35.99 21.46 3.08
C GLU A 75 -34.55 21.57 2.56
N ILE A 76 -34.20 22.66 1.87
CA ILE A 76 -32.83 22.93 1.41
C ILE A 76 -31.86 22.99 2.60
N GLN A 77 -32.24 23.68 3.67
CA GLN A 77 -31.39 23.78 4.86
C GLN A 77 -31.18 22.41 5.52
N ASN A 78 -32.23 21.59 5.60
CA ASN A 78 -32.15 20.24 6.16
C ASN A 78 -31.31 19.31 5.29
N LYS A 79 -31.52 19.31 3.97
CA LYS A 79 -30.70 18.56 3.00
C LYS A 79 -29.23 18.96 3.10
N ARG A 80 -28.94 20.26 3.15
CA ARG A 80 -27.56 20.76 3.30
C ARG A 80 -26.92 20.31 4.61
N LYS A 81 -27.64 20.36 5.73
CA LYS A 81 -27.15 19.85 7.02
C LYS A 81 -26.86 18.35 6.95
N ALA A 82 -27.78 17.56 6.39
CA ALA A 82 -27.60 16.12 6.24
C ALA A 82 -26.38 15.78 5.39
N GLU A 83 -26.18 16.45 4.25
CA GLU A 83 -24.99 16.24 3.41
C GLU A 83 -23.70 16.67 4.11
N VAL A 84 -23.70 17.78 4.86
CA VAL A 84 -22.53 18.20 5.63
C VAL A 84 -22.18 17.17 6.71
N GLU A 85 -23.16 16.64 7.44
CA GLU A 85 -22.90 15.60 8.44
C GLU A 85 -22.41 14.30 7.79
N LYS A 86 -22.99 13.91 6.64
CA LYS A 86 -22.50 12.76 5.86
C LYS A 86 -21.04 12.95 5.40
N LEU A 87 -20.68 14.13 4.91
CA LEU A 87 -19.30 14.41 4.52
C LEU A 87 -18.36 14.43 5.74
N ARG A 88 -18.82 14.90 6.91
CA ARG A 88 -18.05 14.86 8.15
C ARG A 88 -17.78 13.43 8.60
N THR A 89 -18.79 12.56 8.60
CA THR A 89 -18.62 11.15 8.98
C THR A 89 -17.72 10.41 8.00
N GLN A 90 -17.91 10.60 6.69
CA GLN A 90 -17.03 10.02 5.66
C GLN A 90 -15.58 10.49 5.80
N ARG A 91 -15.36 11.79 6.05
CA ARG A 91 -14.02 12.32 6.31
C ARG A 91 -13.39 11.69 7.55
N ALA A 92 -14.14 11.55 8.65
CA ALA A 92 -13.64 10.94 9.87
C ALA A 92 -13.27 9.45 9.66
N GLN A 93 -14.09 8.73 8.90
CA GLN A 93 -13.80 7.35 8.52
C GLN A 93 -12.53 7.26 7.65
N LEU A 94 -12.41 8.08 6.61
CA LEU A 94 -11.22 8.09 5.75
C LEU A 94 -9.95 8.44 6.53
N GLN A 95 -10.02 9.39 7.48
CA GLN A 95 -8.89 9.71 8.34
C GLN A 95 -8.48 8.49 9.18
N HIS A 96 -9.44 7.78 9.77
CA HIS A 96 -9.17 6.58 10.53
C HIS A 96 -8.56 5.45 9.68
N GLU A 97 -9.05 5.25 8.46
CA GLU A 97 -8.48 4.27 7.52
C GLU A 97 -7.04 4.62 7.11
N VAL A 98 -6.75 5.91 6.88
CA VAL A 98 -5.38 6.39 6.62
C VAL A 98 -4.47 6.15 7.82
N ASP A 99 -4.94 6.41 9.04
CA ASP A 99 -4.15 6.19 10.25
C ASP A 99 -3.83 4.70 10.44
N ILE A 100 -4.81 3.81 10.22
CA ILE A 100 -4.61 2.35 10.24
C ILE A 100 -3.59 1.94 9.17
N LEU A 101 -3.73 2.45 7.94
CA LEU A 101 -2.82 2.10 6.86
C LEU A 101 -1.40 2.55 7.17
N ASN A 102 -1.22 3.75 7.72
CA ASN A 102 0.08 4.28 8.10
C ASN A 102 0.72 3.41 9.21
N GLN A 103 -0.05 3.01 10.22
CA GLN A 103 0.44 2.10 11.26
C GLN A 103 0.85 0.74 10.68
N LYS A 104 0.03 0.18 9.78
CA LYS A 104 0.31 -1.11 9.14
C LYS A 104 1.58 -1.04 8.29
N VAL A 105 1.73 -0.01 7.46
CA VAL A 105 2.91 0.18 6.61
C VAL A 105 4.16 0.39 7.48
N ALA A 106 4.07 1.19 8.54
CA ALA A 106 5.19 1.38 9.47
C ALA A 106 5.62 0.05 10.13
N GLN A 107 4.67 -0.76 10.56
CA GLN A 107 4.95 -2.08 11.13
C GLN A 107 5.56 -3.04 10.09
N GLU A 108 5.01 -3.09 8.88
CA GLU A 108 5.55 -3.93 7.80
C GLU A 108 6.97 -3.52 7.42
N LEU A 109 7.28 -2.22 7.38
CA LEU A 109 8.63 -1.72 7.13
C LEU A 109 9.61 -2.10 8.25
N LEU A 110 9.19 -2.06 9.51
CA LEU A 110 10.00 -2.51 10.64
C LEU A 110 10.26 -4.02 10.56
N ASN A 111 9.22 -4.80 10.31
CA ASN A 111 9.35 -6.25 10.15
C ASN A 111 10.29 -6.61 8.99
N LEU A 112 10.13 -5.96 7.83
CA LEU A 112 10.98 -6.19 6.66
C LEU A 112 12.44 -5.81 6.94
N LYS A 113 12.67 -4.72 7.66
CA LYS A 113 14.01 -4.30 8.07
C LYS A 113 14.67 -5.33 8.98
N ASP A 114 13.93 -5.87 9.94
CA ASP A 114 14.44 -6.88 10.87
C ASP A 114 14.68 -8.21 10.16
N GLU A 115 13.80 -8.62 9.24
CA GLU A 115 13.98 -9.80 8.40
C GLU A 115 15.22 -9.66 7.49
N LEU A 116 15.38 -8.51 6.83
CA LEU A 116 16.56 -8.24 6.00
C LEU A 116 17.84 -8.28 6.82
N LYS A 117 17.82 -7.73 8.04
CA LYS A 117 18.95 -7.80 8.96
C LYS A 117 19.25 -9.25 9.36
N GLY A 118 18.23 -10.03 9.69
CA GLY A 118 18.36 -11.46 9.98
C GLY A 118 19.02 -12.21 8.82
N MET A 119 18.50 -12.06 7.60
CA MET A 119 19.10 -12.67 6.40
C MET A 119 20.54 -12.25 6.17
N PHE A 120 20.87 -10.97 6.42
CA PHE A 120 22.23 -10.46 6.27
C PHE A 120 23.18 -11.09 7.29
N ASP A 121 22.77 -11.16 8.56
CA ASP A 121 23.55 -11.77 9.63
C ASP A 121 23.72 -13.28 9.41
N ASP A 122 22.68 -13.98 8.94
CA ASP A 122 22.74 -15.40 8.55
C ASP A 122 23.73 -15.62 7.41
N ARG A 123 23.67 -14.78 6.37
CA ARG A 123 24.61 -14.87 5.24
C ARG A 123 26.04 -14.61 5.70
N LYS A 124 26.24 -13.63 6.58
CA LYS A 124 27.55 -13.33 7.16
C LYS A 124 28.06 -14.49 8.02
N MET A 125 27.21 -15.16 8.80
CA MET A 125 27.59 -16.36 9.55
C MET A 125 27.92 -17.52 8.61
N ALA A 126 27.13 -17.76 7.58
CA ALA A 126 27.37 -18.81 6.59
C ALA A 126 28.75 -18.63 5.92
N VAL A 127 29.07 -17.40 5.49
CA VAL A 127 30.39 -17.09 4.89
C VAL A 127 31.53 -17.34 5.89
N ARG A 128 31.38 -16.94 7.16
CA ARG A 128 32.41 -17.20 8.19
C ARG A 128 32.57 -18.70 8.47
N MET A 129 31.47 -19.46 8.48
CA MET A 129 31.52 -20.90 8.65
C MET A 129 32.20 -21.59 7.47
N GLU A 130 31.92 -21.14 6.25
CA GLU A 130 32.60 -21.61 5.04
C GLU A 130 34.10 -21.29 5.07
N GLN A 131 34.49 -20.08 5.49
CA GLN A 131 35.89 -19.71 5.69
C GLN A 131 36.59 -20.59 6.73
N ARG A 132 35.96 -20.81 7.90
CA ARG A 132 36.50 -21.72 8.93
C ARG A 132 36.64 -23.15 8.44
N ASN A 133 35.68 -23.63 7.66
CA ASN A 133 35.76 -24.95 7.05
C ASN A 133 36.94 -25.03 6.07
N MET A 134 37.12 -24.00 5.23
CA MET A 134 38.27 -23.89 4.33
C MET A 134 39.60 -23.87 5.10
N GLU A 135 39.71 -23.08 6.17
CA GLU A 135 40.89 -23.04 7.05
C GLU A 135 41.17 -24.41 7.68
N SER A 136 40.13 -25.12 8.12
CA SER A 136 40.26 -26.49 8.65
C SER A 136 40.78 -27.47 7.59
N LEU A 137 40.27 -27.40 6.36
CA LEU A 137 40.76 -28.21 5.25
C LEU A 137 42.21 -27.90 4.89
N ILE A 138 42.60 -26.62 4.93
CA ILE A 138 43.99 -26.20 4.73
C ILE A 138 44.89 -26.78 5.83
N GLN A 139 44.46 -26.74 7.10
CA GLN A 139 45.21 -27.32 8.21
C GLN A 139 45.34 -28.84 8.08
N GLU A 140 44.26 -29.54 7.74
CA GLU A 140 44.28 -30.99 7.52
C GLU A 140 45.22 -31.36 6.37
N LEU A 141 45.18 -30.62 5.26
CA LEU A 141 46.08 -30.81 4.13
C LEU A 141 47.53 -30.57 4.54
N ASN A 142 47.81 -29.48 5.27
CA ASN A 142 49.15 -29.17 5.76
C ASN A 142 49.68 -30.25 6.73
N TYR A 143 48.81 -30.79 7.59
CA TYR A 143 49.14 -31.92 8.45
C TYR A 143 49.47 -33.17 7.64
N LYS A 144 48.63 -33.53 6.65
CA LYS A 144 48.89 -34.67 5.75
C LYS A 144 50.22 -34.53 5.01
N ILE A 145 50.50 -33.34 4.47
CA ILE A 145 51.79 -33.04 3.82
C ILE A 145 52.94 -33.22 4.81
N THR A 146 52.85 -32.63 6.01
CA THR A 146 53.89 -32.72 7.03
C THR A 146 54.18 -34.16 7.44
N VAL A 147 53.12 -34.96 7.65
CA VAL A 147 53.25 -36.38 7.99
C VAL A 147 53.86 -37.15 6.83
N ALA A 148 53.39 -36.97 5.59
CA ALA A 148 53.93 -37.64 4.42
C ALA A 148 55.42 -37.31 4.21
N LEU A 149 55.80 -36.04 4.32
CA LEU A 149 57.19 -35.60 4.16
C LEU A 149 58.11 -36.18 5.24
N ASN A 150 57.63 -36.21 6.49
CA ASN A 150 58.41 -36.73 7.62
C ASN A 150 58.47 -38.27 7.61
N SER A 151 57.38 -38.96 7.22
CA SER A 151 57.38 -40.42 7.08
C SER A 151 58.26 -40.87 5.94
N ASP A 152 58.18 -40.21 4.78
CA ASP A 152 58.98 -40.56 3.60
C ASP A 152 60.46 -40.27 3.88
N ALA A 153 60.80 -39.10 4.42
CA ALA A 153 62.17 -38.77 4.79
C ALA A 153 62.73 -39.72 5.86
N ARG A 154 61.93 -40.10 6.86
CA ARG A 154 62.35 -41.05 7.88
C ARG A 154 62.54 -42.46 7.32
N SER A 155 61.63 -42.92 6.47
CA SER A 155 61.73 -44.22 5.78
C SER A 155 62.98 -44.28 4.91
N ASP A 156 63.26 -43.24 4.14
CA ASP A 156 64.46 -43.14 3.31
C ASP A 156 65.75 -43.12 4.14
N VAL A 157 65.77 -42.38 5.25
CA VAL A 157 66.92 -42.35 6.18
C VAL A 157 67.14 -43.71 6.85
N GLU A 158 66.07 -44.37 7.29
CA GLU A 158 66.15 -45.72 7.88
C GLU A 158 66.60 -46.76 6.86
N GLY A 159 66.12 -46.66 5.62
CA GLY A 159 66.58 -47.48 4.49
C GLY A 159 68.07 -47.29 4.19
N LEU A 160 68.52 -46.04 4.12
CA LEU A 160 69.94 -45.70 3.95
C LEU A 160 70.79 -46.22 5.11
N ARG A 161 70.34 -46.03 6.36
CA ARG A 161 71.03 -46.57 7.55
C ARG A 161 71.18 -48.08 7.45
N TRP A 162 70.13 -48.81 7.06
CA TRP A 162 70.17 -50.26 6.92
C TRP A 162 71.13 -50.73 5.83
N VAL A 163 71.17 -50.04 4.69
CA VAL A 163 72.12 -50.33 3.62
C VAL A 163 73.56 -50.05 4.07
N LEU A 164 73.78 -48.94 4.78
CA LEU A 164 75.10 -48.53 5.24
C LEU A 164 75.68 -49.49 6.28
N THR A 165 74.88 -49.90 7.27
CA THR A 165 75.30 -50.86 8.29
C THR A 165 75.63 -52.22 7.67
N ARG A 166 74.81 -52.70 6.74
CA ARG A 166 75.06 -53.96 6.01
C ARG A 166 76.35 -53.89 5.18
N ARG A 167 76.58 -52.78 4.47
CA ARG A 167 77.82 -52.57 3.70
C ARG A 167 79.04 -52.52 4.61
N ALA A 168 78.99 -51.77 5.71
CA ALA A 168 80.08 -51.69 6.68
C ALA A 168 80.41 -53.07 7.29
N ALA A 169 79.39 -53.84 7.69
CA ALA A 169 79.57 -55.20 8.20
C ALA A 169 80.22 -56.13 7.15
N SER A 170 79.77 -56.08 5.89
CA SER A 170 80.38 -56.87 4.81
C SER A 170 81.84 -56.48 4.55
N ALA A 171 82.16 -55.18 4.59
CA ALA A 171 83.54 -54.70 4.40
C ALA A 171 84.46 -55.15 5.55
N LEU A 172 83.98 -55.10 6.80
CA LEU A 172 84.72 -55.63 7.96
C LEU A 172 84.93 -57.14 7.85
N ALA A 173 83.92 -57.90 7.46
CA ALA A 173 84.04 -59.34 7.27
C ALA A 173 85.07 -59.69 6.19
N ILE A 174 85.03 -58.98 5.04
CA ILE A 174 86.03 -59.14 3.97
C ILE A 174 87.44 -58.77 4.48
N GLY A 175 87.57 -57.68 5.25
CA GLY A 175 88.84 -57.28 5.86
C GLY A 175 89.41 -58.36 6.79
N VAL A 176 88.58 -58.94 7.66
CA VAL A 176 88.97 -60.05 8.54
C VAL A 176 89.41 -61.27 7.73
N VAL A 177 88.64 -61.66 6.71
CA VAL A 177 88.99 -62.79 5.83
C VAL A 177 90.31 -62.54 5.11
N MET A 178 90.54 -61.34 4.59
CA MET A 178 91.78 -60.96 3.91
C MET A 178 92.99 -61.03 4.84
N ILE A 179 92.86 -60.56 6.08
CA ILE A 179 93.93 -60.64 7.11
C ILE A 179 94.22 -62.10 7.44
N LEU A 180 93.19 -62.92 7.65
CA LEU A 180 93.37 -64.35 7.92
C LEU A 180 94.02 -65.06 6.73
N ALA A 181 93.62 -64.75 5.50
CA ALA A 181 94.19 -65.32 4.28
C ALA A 181 95.67 -64.95 4.11
N THR A 182 96.05 -63.68 4.34
CA THR A 182 97.46 -63.26 4.29
C THR A 182 98.29 -63.91 5.40
N LEU A 183 97.76 -64.04 6.62
CA LEU A 183 98.44 -64.74 7.71
C LEU A 183 98.63 -66.23 7.41
N GLN A 184 97.61 -66.91 6.87
CA GLN A 184 97.71 -68.32 6.48
C GLN A 184 98.67 -68.52 5.32
N TYR A 185 98.66 -67.63 4.33
CA TYR A 185 99.61 -67.65 3.22
C TYR A 185 101.06 -67.45 3.70
N SER A 186 101.27 -66.50 4.62
CA SER A 186 102.56 -66.26 5.25
C SER A 186 103.03 -67.48 6.06
N ARG A 187 102.14 -68.10 6.86
CA ARG A 187 102.44 -69.34 7.59
C ARG A 187 102.77 -70.50 6.66
N TYR A 188 102.02 -70.66 5.57
CA TYR A 188 102.27 -71.68 4.55
C TYR A 188 103.66 -71.49 3.92
N MET A 189 104.01 -70.26 3.51
CA MET A 189 105.33 -69.95 2.94
C MET A 189 106.47 -70.09 3.95
N THR A 190 106.24 -69.76 5.23
CA THR A 190 107.27 -69.93 6.27
C THR A 190 107.49 -71.42 6.57
N GLN A 191 106.45 -72.25 6.51
CA GLN A 191 106.57 -73.70 6.65
C GLN A 191 107.23 -74.37 5.43
N THR A 192 107.00 -73.89 4.22
CA THR A 192 107.72 -74.39 3.03
C THR A 192 109.19 -73.99 3.08
N GLN A 193 109.52 -72.76 3.48
CA GLN A 193 110.93 -72.35 3.70
C GLN A 193 111.61 -73.10 4.86
N ALA A 194 110.87 -73.44 5.92
CA ALA A 194 111.39 -74.27 7.01
C ALA A 194 111.63 -75.74 6.59
N LYS A 195 110.78 -76.28 5.71
CA LYS A 195 110.96 -77.61 5.10
C LYS A 195 112.08 -77.63 4.04
N GLU A 196 112.37 -76.50 3.40
CA GLU A 196 113.50 -76.35 2.48
C GLU A 196 114.84 -76.17 3.21
N ARG A 197 114.86 -75.58 4.42
CA ARG A 197 116.07 -75.51 5.28
C ARG A 197 116.39 -76.81 6.03
N SER A 198 115.49 -77.78 6.02
CA SER A 198 115.70 -79.12 6.60
C SER A 198 116.03 -80.19 5.55
N LYS A 199 116.42 -79.78 4.34
CA LYS A 199 117.09 -80.61 3.33
C LYS A 199 118.54 -80.17 3.23
#